data_AF-A0A5B6VSR2-F1
#
_entry.id   AF-A0A5B6VSR2-F1
#
_cell.length_a   1.000
_cell.length_b   1.000
_cell.length_c   1.000
_cell.angle_alpha   90.00
_cell.angle_beta   90.00
_cell.angle_gamma   90.00
#
_symmetry.space_group_name_H-M   'P 1'
#
loop_
_entity.id
_entity.type
_entity.pdbx_description
1 polymer ?
#
loop_
_entity_poly.entity_id
_entity_poly.type
_entity_poly.pdbx_seq_one_letter_code
_entity_poly.pdbx_strand_id
1 'polypeptide(L)'
;METWFLFLLTISISLLLKAFFNLLFSSKKLLYPLPPSPPPTFPFIGNLLWIRKSFFHIEQSLRHHSRSLGPIVTLYIGRRPSIFSYSHARKWVLDILIDALQQKAKSGESVEVLVHFRYAMLCLLAFMCFGDKLSQQQIKEIEALQRRAVNGFGRFGVLNFWPRVTKILLRKRWEQLFQLRKEREDVLIPLLRARKKGKDKRLSNKESDDYVLAYVDTLLDLELPEEKRKLDEAEMVTLASEFINAGTDTTSTALQWVMANLVKYPHIQVRLLDEIKQIVGDGVEDIKEEDLQKMPYLRAVILEGLRRHPPAHFVVPHCVTEDTILGGYLIPKNSTINFMVADMGWDPKVWEDPMAFKPERFLGEEVFDITGSREIKMMPFGVGRRICPGLGLALLHLEYFVANLIWKFEWKAMDGDEISLEEKQEFTTVMETPLMAYISPRKS
;
A
#
# COMPACT_ATOMS: atom_id res chain seq x y z
N MET A 1 -30.70 21.98 49.49
CA MET A 1 -30.29 21.80 48.09
C MET A 1 -31.53 21.83 47.23
N GLU A 2 -31.64 22.85 46.40
CA GLU A 2 -32.87 23.19 45.69
C GLU A 2 -33.18 22.16 44.59
N THR A 3 -34.46 21.77 44.50
CA THR A 3 -35.00 20.79 43.54
C THR A 3 -34.66 21.12 42.09
N TRP A 4 -34.38 22.38 41.78
CA TRP A 4 -33.92 22.85 40.47
C TRP A 4 -32.54 22.29 40.07
N PHE A 5 -31.65 22.04 41.03
CA PHE A 5 -30.32 21.47 40.75
C PHE A 5 -30.41 20.01 40.28
N LEU A 6 -31.31 19.22 40.88
CA LEU A 6 -31.57 17.83 40.46
C LEU A 6 -32.20 17.78 39.05
N PHE A 7 -33.02 18.77 38.71
CA PHE A 7 -33.62 18.87 37.38
C PHE A 7 -32.58 19.20 36.30
N LEU A 8 -31.65 20.12 36.59
CA LEU A 8 -30.55 20.44 35.68
C LEU A 8 -29.56 19.26 35.52
N LEU A 9 -29.27 18.54 36.62
CA LEU A 9 -28.37 17.38 36.58
C LEU A 9 -28.95 16.24 35.72
N THR A 10 -30.24 15.95 35.85
CA THR A 10 -30.92 14.89 35.07
C THR A 10 -31.00 15.23 33.59
N ILE A 11 -31.26 16.48 33.22
CA ILE A 11 -31.21 16.95 31.82
C ILE A 11 -29.79 16.82 31.28
N SER A 12 -28.77 17.22 32.04
CA SER A 12 -27.38 17.15 31.62
C SER A 12 -26.92 15.70 31.42
N ILE A 13 -27.29 14.78 32.31
CA ILE A 13 -27.01 13.34 32.17
C ILE A 13 -27.72 12.74 30.95
N SER A 14 -28.99 13.12 30.71
CA SER A 14 -29.74 12.67 29.55
C SER A 14 -29.13 13.16 28.23
N LEU A 15 -28.65 14.41 28.19
CA LEU A 15 -27.95 14.96 27.02
C LEU A 15 -26.60 14.29 26.80
N LEU A 16 -25.84 14.01 27.87
CA LEU A 16 -24.57 13.28 27.81
C LEU A 16 -24.77 11.83 27.34
N LEU A 17 -25.80 11.15 27.85
CA LEU A 17 -26.18 9.82 27.39
C LEU A 17 -26.58 9.89 25.91
N LYS A 18 -27.43 10.83 25.50
CA LYS A 18 -27.84 10.98 24.10
C LYS A 18 -26.65 11.28 23.18
N ALA A 19 -25.70 12.10 23.62
CA ALA A 19 -24.46 12.37 22.89
C ALA A 19 -23.57 11.12 22.80
N PHE A 20 -23.43 10.37 23.90
CA PHE A 20 -22.70 9.10 23.96
C PHE A 20 -23.33 8.03 23.05
N PHE A 21 -24.65 7.90 23.07
CA PHE A 21 -25.40 7.04 22.15
C PHE A 21 -25.23 7.53 20.70
N ASN A 22 -25.36 8.82 20.41
CA ASN A 22 -25.12 9.32 19.05
C ASN A 22 -23.66 9.09 18.58
N LEU A 23 -22.67 9.15 19.47
CA LEU A 23 -21.27 8.80 19.16
C LEU A 23 -21.06 7.29 18.93
N LEU A 24 -21.76 6.44 19.67
CA LEU A 24 -21.73 4.97 19.52
C LEU A 24 -22.54 4.46 18.33
N PHE A 25 -23.60 5.17 17.94
CA PHE A 25 -24.59 4.75 16.95
C PHE A 25 -24.61 5.63 15.68
N SER A 26 -23.71 6.61 15.56
CA SER A 26 -23.50 7.38 14.32
C SER A 26 -22.84 6.49 13.26
N SER A 27 -23.65 5.69 12.56
CA SER A 27 -23.23 5.15 11.28
C SER A 27 -23.21 6.30 10.27
N LYS A 28 -22.03 6.65 9.76
CA LYS A 28 -21.97 7.37 8.49
C LYS A 28 -22.64 6.45 7.47
N LYS A 29 -23.78 6.87 6.91
CA LYS A 29 -24.38 6.19 5.76
C LYS A 29 -23.30 6.09 4.69
N LEU A 30 -22.88 4.88 4.38
CA LEU A 30 -21.98 4.63 3.26
C LEU A 30 -22.66 5.13 1.99
N LEU A 31 -21.93 5.90 1.18
CA LEU A 31 -22.41 6.42 -0.10
C LEU A 31 -22.70 5.30 -1.12
N TYR A 32 -22.20 4.08 -0.85
CA TYR A 32 -22.39 2.88 -1.67
C TYR A 32 -22.55 1.64 -0.78
N PRO A 33 -23.33 0.63 -1.19
CA PRO A 33 -23.44 -0.63 -0.46
C PRO A 33 -22.09 -1.37 -0.46
N LEU A 34 -21.69 -1.91 0.69
CA LEU A 34 -20.52 -2.81 0.76
C LEU A 34 -20.80 -4.09 -0.03
N PRO A 35 -19.75 -4.75 -0.54
CA PRO A 35 -19.87 -6.11 -1.06
C PRO A 35 -20.57 -7.01 -0.01
N PRO A 36 -21.40 -7.97 -0.44
CA PRO A 36 -22.28 -8.66 0.48
C PRO A 36 -21.50 -9.50 1.50
N SER A 37 -21.99 -9.56 2.74
CA SER A 37 -21.42 -10.38 3.80
C SER A 37 -22.18 -11.72 3.93
N PRO A 38 -21.51 -12.82 4.32
CA PRO A 38 -22.20 -14.09 4.56
C PRO A 38 -23.10 -14.01 5.81
N PRO A 39 -24.37 -14.47 5.75
CA PRO A 39 -25.23 -14.55 6.93
C PRO A 39 -24.87 -15.75 7.84
N PRO A 40 -25.04 -15.67 9.17
CA PRO A 40 -25.51 -14.52 9.94
C PRO A 40 -24.35 -13.56 10.29
N THR A 41 -24.48 -12.28 9.90
CA THR A 41 -23.62 -11.19 10.37
C THR A 41 -24.29 -10.51 11.56
N PHE A 42 -23.70 -10.58 12.76
CA PHE A 42 -24.28 -9.95 13.95
C PHE A 42 -23.78 -8.51 14.13
N PRO A 43 -24.63 -7.58 14.60
CA PRO A 43 -24.19 -6.23 14.95
C PRO A 43 -23.04 -6.29 15.96
N PHE A 44 -21.98 -5.49 15.72
CA PHE A 44 -20.78 -5.32 16.59
C PHE A 44 -19.80 -6.50 16.67
N ILE A 45 -20.27 -7.75 16.61
CA ILE A 45 -19.43 -8.95 16.66
C ILE A 45 -19.04 -9.40 15.24
N GLY A 46 -19.73 -8.92 14.20
CA GLY A 46 -19.44 -9.30 12.82
C GLY A 46 -19.62 -10.81 12.63
N ASN A 47 -18.63 -11.44 11.97
CA ASN A 47 -18.65 -12.88 11.69
C ASN A 47 -17.86 -13.70 12.75
N LEU A 48 -17.59 -13.16 13.94
CA LEU A 48 -16.74 -13.81 14.96
C LEU A 48 -17.22 -15.20 15.41
N LEU A 49 -18.52 -15.49 15.29
CA LEU A 49 -19.06 -16.82 15.60
C LEU A 49 -18.61 -17.92 14.61
N TRP A 50 -18.20 -17.55 13.38
CA TRP A 50 -17.55 -18.46 12.44
C TRP A 50 -16.14 -18.83 12.87
N ILE A 51 -15.39 -17.86 13.42
CA ILE A 51 -14.01 -18.05 13.92
C ILE A 51 -13.96 -19.05 15.09
N ARG A 52 -15.08 -19.23 15.80
CA ARG A 52 -15.19 -20.19 16.92
C ARG A 52 -15.45 -21.64 16.49
N LYS A 53 -15.86 -21.89 15.24
CA LYS A 53 -15.98 -23.24 14.66
C LYS A 53 -14.73 -23.51 13.81
N SER A 54 -14.17 -24.72 13.90
CA SER A 54 -12.93 -25.14 13.22
C SER A 54 -12.74 -24.51 11.83
N PHE A 55 -11.56 -23.91 11.61
CA PHE A 55 -11.14 -23.15 10.42
C PHE A 55 -11.46 -23.84 9.07
N PHE A 56 -11.48 -25.18 9.04
CA PHE A 56 -11.86 -25.98 7.86
C PHE A 56 -13.31 -25.74 7.38
N HIS A 57 -14.23 -25.36 8.26
CA HIS A 57 -15.61 -25.05 7.89
C HIS A 57 -15.77 -23.63 7.32
N ILE A 58 -14.83 -22.71 7.57
CA ILE A 58 -14.88 -21.32 7.08
C ILE A 58 -14.54 -21.29 5.59
N GLU A 59 -13.48 -21.99 5.16
CA GLU A 59 -13.12 -22.08 3.74
C GLU A 59 -14.23 -22.75 2.93
N GLN A 60 -14.81 -23.85 3.43
CA GLN A 60 -15.91 -24.55 2.75
C GLN A 60 -17.18 -23.71 2.67
N SER A 61 -17.48 -22.93 3.72
CA SER A 61 -18.63 -22.01 3.73
C SER A 61 -18.39 -20.77 2.86
N LEU A 62 -17.16 -20.23 2.79
CA LEU A 62 -16.80 -19.15 1.87
C LEU A 62 -16.86 -19.62 0.41
N ARG A 63 -16.39 -20.83 0.07
CA ARG A 63 -16.56 -21.44 -1.26
C ARG A 63 -18.02 -21.72 -1.61
N HIS A 64 -18.85 -22.08 -0.61
CA HIS A 64 -20.29 -22.28 -0.81
C HIS A 64 -21.01 -20.95 -1.11
N HIS A 65 -20.59 -19.86 -0.47
CA HIS A 65 -21.20 -18.54 -0.62
C HIS A 65 -20.54 -17.65 -1.70
N SER A 66 -19.32 -17.95 -2.16
CA SER A 66 -18.68 -17.21 -3.27
C SER A 66 -19.50 -17.32 -4.56
N ARG A 67 -20.22 -18.44 -4.75
CA ARG A 67 -21.17 -18.67 -5.85
C ARG A 67 -22.40 -17.76 -5.82
N SER A 68 -22.81 -17.26 -4.65
CA SER A 68 -24.00 -16.40 -4.49
C SER A 68 -23.66 -14.93 -4.18
N LEU A 69 -22.48 -14.66 -3.63
CA LEU A 69 -22.04 -13.34 -3.15
C LEU A 69 -21.04 -12.65 -4.10
N GLY A 70 -20.47 -13.37 -5.06
CA GLY A 70 -19.52 -12.85 -6.03
C GLY A 70 -18.05 -12.86 -5.54
N PRO A 71 -17.11 -12.38 -6.37
CA PRO A 71 -15.65 -12.49 -6.13
C PRO A 71 -15.12 -11.54 -5.04
N ILE A 72 -15.97 -10.67 -4.50
CA ILE A 72 -15.61 -9.66 -3.50
C ILE A 72 -16.54 -9.87 -2.30
N VAL A 73 -16.00 -10.36 -1.19
CA VAL A 73 -16.75 -10.64 0.03
C VAL A 73 -16.28 -9.70 1.13
N THR A 74 -17.23 -9.09 1.86
CA THR A 74 -16.90 -8.28 3.03
C THR A 74 -16.90 -9.15 4.28
N LEU A 75 -15.74 -9.27 4.93
CA LEU A 75 -15.64 -9.86 6.26
C LEU A 75 -15.52 -8.75 7.30
N TYR A 76 -16.42 -8.74 8.27
CA TYR A 76 -16.33 -7.83 9.41
C TYR A 76 -15.42 -8.46 10.46
N ILE A 77 -14.25 -7.84 10.64
CA ILE A 77 -13.31 -8.18 11.70
C ILE A 77 -13.35 -7.01 12.69
N GLY A 78 -14.04 -7.23 13.82
CA GLY A 78 -14.44 -6.14 14.71
C GLY A 78 -15.36 -5.14 13.99
N ARG A 79 -15.02 -3.84 14.03
CA ARG A 79 -15.81 -2.76 13.41
C ARG A 79 -15.39 -2.39 11.98
N ARG A 80 -14.36 -3.03 11.40
CA ARG A 80 -13.82 -2.66 10.08
C ARG A 80 -14.14 -3.74 9.03
N PRO A 81 -14.67 -3.35 7.86
CA PRO A 81 -14.81 -4.27 6.73
C PRO A 81 -13.41 -4.60 6.16
N SER A 82 -13.07 -5.87 6.06
CA SER A 82 -11.91 -6.38 5.32
C SER A 82 -12.40 -7.03 4.04
N ILE A 83 -11.93 -6.54 2.90
CA ILE A 83 -12.28 -7.03 1.57
C ILE A 83 -11.04 -7.71 0.99
N PHE A 84 -11.06 -9.04 0.90
CA PHE A 84 -9.96 -9.82 0.33
C PHE A 84 -10.13 -9.96 -1.18
N SER A 85 -9.85 -8.88 -1.90
CA SER A 85 -9.71 -8.92 -3.36
C SER A 85 -8.23 -9.11 -3.73
N TYR A 86 -7.96 -9.81 -4.83
CA TYR A 86 -6.60 -10.05 -5.36
C TYR A 86 -5.67 -10.99 -4.57
N SER A 87 -6.16 -11.80 -3.62
CA SER A 87 -5.28 -12.72 -2.87
C SER A 87 -4.58 -13.73 -3.78
N HIS A 88 -5.31 -14.28 -4.77
CA HIS A 88 -4.71 -15.15 -5.78
C HIS A 88 -3.61 -14.46 -6.60
N ALA A 89 -3.78 -13.16 -6.92
CA ALA A 89 -2.77 -12.39 -7.65
C ALA A 89 -1.52 -12.14 -6.80
N ARG A 90 -1.69 -11.82 -5.52
CA ARG A 90 -0.57 -11.68 -4.56
C ARG A 90 0.17 -12.99 -4.37
N LYS A 91 -0.53 -14.11 -4.24
CA LYS A 91 0.06 -15.45 -4.21
C LYS A 91 0.83 -15.76 -5.49
N TRP A 92 0.24 -15.54 -6.66
CA TRP A 92 0.90 -15.75 -7.95
C TRP A 92 2.19 -14.93 -8.07
N VAL A 93 2.18 -13.68 -7.63
CA VAL A 93 3.38 -12.82 -7.65
C VAL A 93 4.40 -13.22 -6.59
N LEU A 94 3.95 -13.68 -5.42
CA LEU A 94 4.83 -14.28 -4.43
C LEU A 94 5.57 -15.47 -5.04
N ASP A 95 4.87 -16.35 -5.76
CA ASP A 95 5.49 -17.52 -6.40
C ASP A 95 6.56 -17.10 -7.42
N ILE A 96 6.27 -16.09 -8.26
CA ILE A 96 7.26 -15.50 -9.17
C ILE A 96 8.51 -15.01 -8.42
N LEU A 97 8.31 -14.33 -7.28
CA LEU A 97 9.41 -13.79 -6.48
C LEU A 97 10.23 -14.91 -5.83
N ILE A 98 9.56 -15.86 -5.17
CA ILE A 98 10.21 -16.99 -4.49
C ILE A 98 10.97 -17.85 -5.49
N ASP A 99 10.41 -18.14 -6.67
CA ASP A 99 11.09 -18.90 -7.72
C ASP A 99 12.36 -18.20 -8.19
N ALA A 100 12.30 -16.89 -8.44
CA ALA A 100 13.45 -16.09 -8.86
C ALA A 100 14.55 -16.08 -7.79
N LEU A 101 14.18 -15.90 -6.52
CA LEU A 101 15.10 -15.93 -5.40
C LEU A 101 15.68 -17.32 -5.19
N GLN A 102 14.89 -18.39 -5.29
CA GLN A 102 15.35 -19.75 -5.08
C GLN A 102 16.31 -20.21 -6.18
N GLN A 103 16.14 -19.74 -7.42
CA GLN A 103 17.11 -19.96 -8.49
C GLN A 103 18.46 -19.29 -8.19
N LYS A 104 18.44 -18.08 -7.62
CA LYS A 104 19.66 -17.38 -7.19
C LYS A 104 20.30 -18.00 -5.95
N ALA A 105 19.49 -18.46 -4.99
CA ALA A 105 19.99 -19.20 -3.83
C ALA A 105 20.80 -20.44 -4.24
N LYS A 106 20.39 -21.13 -5.31
CA LYS A 106 21.09 -22.30 -5.85
C LYS A 106 22.44 -21.97 -6.50
N SER A 107 22.66 -20.75 -7.00
CA SER A 107 23.96 -20.37 -7.55
C SER A 107 24.99 -20.07 -6.47
N GLY A 108 24.56 -19.89 -5.21
CA GLY A 108 25.45 -19.49 -4.11
C GLY A 108 26.00 -18.07 -4.28
N GLU A 109 25.37 -17.25 -5.11
CA GLU A 109 25.72 -15.84 -5.30
C GLU A 109 24.82 -14.96 -4.43
N SER A 110 25.32 -13.77 -4.06
CA SER A 110 24.50 -12.75 -3.43
C SER A 110 23.47 -12.19 -4.40
N VAL A 111 22.31 -11.81 -3.86
CA VAL A 111 21.17 -11.35 -4.65
C VAL A 111 20.94 -9.87 -4.43
N GLU A 112 20.93 -9.10 -5.52
CA GLU A 112 20.41 -7.73 -5.51
C GLU A 112 18.88 -7.79 -5.39
N VAL A 113 18.34 -7.51 -4.19
CA VAL A 113 16.92 -7.80 -3.94
C VAL A 113 15.95 -6.83 -4.62
N LEU A 114 16.39 -5.58 -4.84
CA LEU A 114 15.50 -4.50 -5.27
C LEU A 114 14.95 -4.73 -6.68
N VAL A 115 15.75 -5.30 -7.59
CA VAL A 115 15.30 -5.62 -8.95
C VAL A 115 14.19 -6.69 -8.93
N HIS A 116 14.30 -7.68 -8.05
CA HIS A 116 13.29 -8.73 -7.89
C HIS A 116 12.01 -8.19 -7.24
N PHE A 117 12.13 -7.35 -6.21
CA PHE A 117 10.97 -6.72 -5.56
C PHE A 117 10.21 -5.80 -6.51
N ARG A 118 10.94 -4.99 -7.29
CA ARG A 118 10.33 -4.10 -8.29
C ARG A 118 9.59 -4.89 -9.37
N TYR A 119 10.21 -5.93 -9.92
CA TYR A 119 9.58 -6.77 -10.93
C TYR A 119 8.31 -7.46 -10.41
N ALA A 120 8.37 -8.02 -9.19
CA ALA A 120 7.21 -8.63 -8.54
C ALA A 120 6.07 -7.62 -8.34
N MET A 121 6.37 -6.45 -7.77
CA MET A 121 5.37 -5.39 -7.55
C MET A 121 4.78 -4.87 -8.85
N LEU A 122 5.59 -4.76 -9.90
CA LEU A 122 5.13 -4.36 -11.23
C LEU A 122 4.15 -5.38 -11.82
N CYS A 123 4.47 -6.68 -11.75
CA CYS A 123 3.56 -7.75 -12.17
C CYS A 123 2.23 -7.68 -11.43
N LEU A 124 2.26 -7.46 -10.11
CA LEU A 124 1.06 -7.36 -9.28
C LEU A 124 0.21 -6.16 -9.68
N LEU A 125 0.81 -4.98 -9.78
CA LEU A 125 0.08 -3.74 -10.05
C LEU A 125 -0.39 -3.66 -11.50
N ALA A 126 0.34 -4.22 -12.46
CA ALA A 126 -0.14 -4.37 -13.82
C ALA A 126 -1.37 -5.30 -13.87
N PHE A 127 -1.34 -6.44 -13.14
CA PHE A 127 -2.48 -7.33 -13.02
C PHE A 127 -3.67 -6.65 -12.33
N MET A 128 -3.44 -5.91 -11.24
CA MET A 128 -4.51 -5.13 -10.57
C MET A 128 -5.07 -4.02 -11.47
N CYS A 129 -4.23 -3.45 -12.33
CA CYS A 129 -4.63 -2.38 -13.22
C CYS A 129 -5.51 -2.89 -14.36
N PHE A 130 -5.05 -3.92 -15.07
CA PHE A 130 -5.67 -4.40 -16.31
C PHE A 130 -6.53 -5.66 -16.12
N GLY A 131 -6.35 -6.39 -15.02
CA GLY A 131 -7.10 -7.59 -14.66
C GLY A 131 -6.66 -8.86 -15.39
N ASP A 132 -5.57 -8.83 -16.14
CA ASP A 132 -5.03 -9.95 -16.93
C ASP A 132 -3.54 -10.14 -16.65
N LYS A 133 -3.07 -11.40 -16.72
CA LYS A 133 -1.64 -11.71 -16.62
C LYS A 133 -0.94 -11.28 -17.92
N LEU A 134 -0.10 -10.25 -17.83
CA LEU A 134 0.66 -9.77 -18.98
C LEU A 134 1.87 -10.66 -19.26
N SER A 135 2.27 -10.73 -20.53
CA SER A 135 3.50 -11.43 -20.92
C SER A 135 4.74 -10.73 -20.34
N GLN A 136 5.83 -11.48 -20.18
CA GLN A 136 7.10 -10.91 -19.71
C GLN A 136 7.59 -9.74 -20.58
N GLN A 137 7.34 -9.80 -21.90
CA GLN A 137 7.69 -8.73 -22.83
C GLN A 137 6.89 -7.46 -22.54
N GLN A 138 5.57 -7.58 -22.35
CA GLN A 138 4.70 -6.45 -21.99
C GLN A 138 5.09 -5.84 -20.64
N ILE A 139 5.42 -6.66 -19.64
CA ILE A 139 5.90 -6.17 -18.34
C ILE A 139 7.20 -5.38 -18.49
N LYS A 140 8.16 -5.88 -19.28
CA LYS A 140 9.43 -5.16 -19.54
C LYS A 140 9.22 -3.84 -20.29
N GLU A 141 8.30 -3.80 -21.24
CA GLU A 141 7.95 -2.57 -21.95
C GLU A 141 7.31 -1.54 -21.03
N ILE A 142 6.37 -1.96 -20.18
CA ILE A 142 5.79 -1.11 -19.14
C ILE A 142 6.89 -0.63 -18.19
N GLU A 143 7.74 -1.52 -17.69
CA GLU A 143 8.85 -1.16 -16.80
C GLU A 143 9.74 -0.06 -17.41
N ALA A 144 10.19 -0.26 -18.65
CA ALA A 144 11.06 0.69 -19.33
C ALA A 144 10.42 2.08 -19.48
N LEU A 145 9.13 2.14 -19.81
CA LEU A 145 8.38 3.39 -19.91
C LEU A 145 8.24 4.07 -18.55
N GLN A 146 7.93 3.30 -17.52
CA GLN A 146 7.75 3.80 -16.17
C GLN A 146 9.05 4.37 -15.60
N ARG A 147 10.17 3.65 -15.75
CA ARG A 147 11.49 4.15 -15.34
C ARG A 147 11.87 5.45 -16.03
N ARG A 148 11.59 5.57 -17.33
CA ARG A 148 11.84 6.81 -18.07
C ARG A 148 10.97 7.96 -17.59
N ALA A 149 9.70 7.70 -17.24
CA ALA A 149 8.81 8.72 -16.68
C ALA A 149 9.28 9.18 -15.30
N VAL A 150 9.61 8.21 -14.43
CA VAL A 150 10.05 8.41 -13.06
C VAL A 150 11.39 9.19 -13.01
N ASN A 151 12.40 8.73 -13.75
CA ASN A 151 13.71 9.42 -13.85
C ASN A 151 13.59 10.77 -14.57
N GLY A 152 12.54 10.95 -15.37
CA GLY A 152 12.22 12.19 -16.05
C GLY A 152 11.56 13.23 -15.14
N PHE A 153 11.06 12.87 -13.95
CA PHE A 153 10.20 13.74 -13.14
C PHE A 153 10.85 15.10 -12.83
N GLY A 154 12.05 15.11 -12.25
CA GLY A 154 12.80 16.34 -11.98
C GLY A 154 13.22 17.08 -13.25
N ARG A 155 13.67 16.33 -14.27
CA ARG A 155 14.11 16.88 -15.57
C ARG A 155 12.99 17.60 -16.32
N PHE A 156 11.76 17.08 -16.27
CA PHE A 156 10.60 17.66 -16.92
C PHE A 156 9.89 18.71 -16.04
N GLY A 157 10.09 18.67 -14.71
CA GLY A 157 9.52 19.65 -13.78
C GLY A 157 9.88 21.10 -14.13
N VAL A 158 11.09 21.34 -14.65
CA VAL A 158 11.53 22.68 -15.11
C VAL A 158 10.66 23.25 -16.23
N LEU A 159 9.97 22.40 -17.02
CA LEU A 159 9.10 22.85 -18.11
C LEU A 159 7.84 23.57 -17.59
N ASN A 160 7.46 23.33 -16.34
CA ASN A 160 6.36 24.03 -15.68
C ASN A 160 6.72 25.48 -15.31
N PHE A 161 8.00 25.83 -15.25
CA PHE A 161 8.44 27.20 -15.03
C PHE A 161 8.29 28.00 -16.33
N TRP A 162 7.38 28.98 -16.36
CA TRP A 162 7.03 29.76 -17.55
C TRP A 162 6.95 28.94 -18.86
N PRO A 163 5.90 28.11 -19.02
CA PRO A 163 5.80 27.15 -20.11
C PRO A 163 5.95 27.77 -21.51
N ARG A 164 5.52 29.03 -21.71
CA ARG A 164 5.68 29.74 -22.99
C ARG A 164 7.15 29.97 -23.35
N VAL A 165 7.98 30.32 -22.36
CA VAL A 165 9.41 30.56 -22.55
C VAL A 165 10.16 29.24 -22.72
N THR A 166 9.87 28.24 -21.88
CA THR A 166 10.53 26.93 -21.96
C THR A 166 10.17 26.17 -23.23
N LYS A 167 8.99 26.38 -23.83
CA LYS A 167 8.65 25.83 -25.15
C LYS A 167 9.62 26.27 -26.24
N ILE A 168 10.16 27.48 -26.13
CA ILE A 168 11.15 28.02 -27.08
C ILE A 168 12.55 27.57 -26.67
N LEU A 169 12.97 27.85 -25.43
CA LEU A 169 14.34 27.63 -24.96
C LEU A 169 14.69 26.15 -24.74
N LEU A 170 13.73 25.34 -24.31
CA LEU A 170 13.90 23.92 -23.96
C LEU A 170 13.13 23.01 -24.93
N ARG A 171 13.04 23.40 -26.21
CA ARG A 171 12.28 22.68 -27.25
C ARG A 171 12.55 21.18 -27.28
N LYS A 172 13.83 20.77 -27.25
CA LYS A 172 14.21 19.33 -27.23
C LYS A 172 13.65 18.57 -26.02
N ARG A 173 13.55 19.22 -24.85
CA ARG A 173 12.98 18.60 -23.64
C ARG A 173 11.46 18.46 -23.76
N TRP A 174 10.79 19.45 -24.37
CA TRP A 174 9.36 19.35 -24.71
C TRP A 174 9.10 18.22 -25.71
N GLU A 175 9.90 18.10 -26.77
CA GLU A 175 9.82 17.01 -27.75
C GLU A 175 9.98 15.64 -27.08
N GLN A 176 10.94 15.50 -26.16
CA GLN A 176 11.13 14.28 -25.37
C GLN A 176 9.94 13.96 -24.45
N LEU A 177 9.34 14.97 -23.81
CA LEU A 177 8.15 14.79 -22.97
C LEU A 177 6.95 14.32 -23.81
N PHE A 178 6.73 14.93 -24.97
CA PHE A 178 5.63 14.53 -25.87
C PHE A 178 5.86 13.14 -26.46
N GLN A 179 7.09 12.82 -26.83
CA GLN A 179 7.45 11.47 -27.29
C GLN A 179 7.19 10.43 -26.21
N LEU A 180 7.60 10.69 -24.96
CA LEU A 180 7.32 9.80 -23.83
C LEU A 180 5.82 9.61 -23.57
N ARG A 181 5.02 10.70 -23.69
CA ARG A 181 3.56 10.61 -23.55
C ARG A 181 2.95 9.73 -24.64
N LYS A 182 3.39 9.90 -25.88
CA LYS A 182 2.93 9.10 -27.02
C LYS A 182 3.30 7.63 -26.85
N GLU A 183 4.54 7.31 -26.52
CA GLU A 183 4.99 5.92 -26.30
C GLU A 183 4.20 5.25 -25.16
N ARG A 184 3.88 6.00 -24.11
CA ARG A 184 3.02 5.52 -23.02
C ARG A 184 1.60 5.19 -23.51
N GLU A 185 1.01 6.04 -24.35
CA GLU A 185 -0.29 5.76 -24.97
C GLU A 185 -0.23 4.54 -25.89
N ASP A 186 0.81 4.43 -26.72
CA ASP A 186 0.99 3.31 -27.66
C ASP A 186 1.05 1.95 -26.95
N VAL A 187 1.63 1.89 -25.73
CA VAL A 187 1.71 0.66 -24.93
C VAL A 187 0.45 0.41 -24.09
N LEU A 188 -0.13 1.44 -23.47
CA LEU A 188 -1.21 1.25 -22.50
C LEU A 188 -2.62 1.24 -23.13
N ILE A 189 -2.87 2.00 -24.20
CA ILE A 189 -4.19 2.02 -24.88
C ILE A 189 -4.61 0.63 -25.36
N PRO A 190 -3.74 -0.19 -25.99
CA PRO A 190 -4.12 -1.55 -26.38
C PRO A 190 -4.60 -2.40 -25.20
N LEU A 191 -3.97 -2.28 -24.02
CA LEU A 191 -4.37 -3.00 -22.80
C LEU A 191 -5.73 -2.51 -22.29
N LEU A 192 -5.95 -1.19 -22.27
CA LEU A 192 -7.22 -0.58 -21.89
C LEU A 192 -8.36 -1.06 -22.79
N ARG A 193 -8.15 -1.03 -24.12
CA ARG A 193 -9.15 -1.45 -25.11
C ARG A 193 -9.42 -2.95 -25.05
N ALA A 194 -8.39 -3.77 -24.83
CA ALA A 194 -8.55 -5.20 -24.63
C ALA A 194 -9.43 -5.48 -23.40
N ARG A 195 -9.16 -4.79 -22.28
CA ARG A 195 -9.97 -4.91 -21.06
C ARG A 195 -11.41 -4.46 -21.27
N LYS A 196 -11.63 -3.30 -21.89
CA LYS A 196 -12.97 -2.79 -22.22
C LYS A 196 -13.77 -3.79 -23.05
N LYS A 197 -13.18 -4.33 -24.13
CA LYS A 197 -13.81 -5.35 -24.98
C LYS A 197 -14.15 -6.63 -24.20
N GLY A 198 -13.30 -7.02 -23.25
CA GLY A 198 -13.55 -8.14 -22.34
C GLY A 198 -14.74 -7.88 -21.42
N LYS A 199 -14.84 -6.68 -20.84
CA LYS A 199 -15.95 -6.23 -19.99
C LYS A 199 -17.28 -6.25 -20.76
N ASP A 200 -17.33 -5.66 -21.96
CA ASP A 200 -18.55 -5.57 -22.78
C ASP A 200 -19.08 -6.96 -23.17
N LYS A 201 -18.20 -7.88 -23.57
CA LYS A 201 -18.56 -9.27 -23.90
C LYS A 201 -19.13 -10.04 -22.72
N ARG A 202 -18.71 -9.72 -21.48
CA ARG A 202 -19.21 -10.37 -20.26
C ARG A 202 -20.53 -9.77 -19.78
N LEU A 203 -20.74 -8.47 -19.98
CA LEU A 203 -22.06 -7.87 -19.76
C LEU A 203 -23.11 -8.50 -20.68
N SER A 204 -22.73 -8.95 -21.89
CA SER A 204 -23.61 -9.71 -22.78
C SER A 204 -23.75 -11.19 -22.44
N ASN A 205 -22.72 -11.84 -21.87
CA ASN A 205 -22.72 -13.26 -21.51
C ASN A 205 -22.61 -13.42 -19.98
N LYS A 206 -23.74 -13.68 -19.29
CA LYS A 206 -23.88 -13.78 -17.83
C LYS A 206 -23.09 -14.91 -17.13
N GLU A 207 -22.02 -15.44 -17.71
CA GLU A 207 -21.26 -16.56 -17.15
C GLU A 207 -19.76 -16.32 -17.22
N SER A 208 -19.15 -16.07 -16.06
CA SER A 208 -17.71 -16.24 -15.82
C SER A 208 -17.45 -16.10 -14.31
N ASP A 209 -17.25 -17.23 -13.63
CA ASP A 209 -16.90 -17.30 -12.20
C ASP A 209 -15.50 -16.72 -11.86
N ASP A 210 -14.68 -16.38 -12.86
CA ASP A 210 -13.30 -15.88 -12.70
C ASP A 210 -13.16 -14.37 -13.01
N TYR A 211 -14.11 -13.55 -12.55
CA TYR A 211 -14.03 -12.09 -12.72
C TYR A 211 -13.26 -11.44 -11.58
N VAL A 212 -12.13 -10.84 -11.91
CA VAL A 212 -11.37 -9.94 -11.03
C VAL A 212 -11.67 -8.49 -11.43
N LEU A 213 -12.15 -7.67 -10.48
CA LEU A 213 -12.44 -6.24 -10.71
C LEU A 213 -11.16 -5.43 -10.89
N ALA A 214 -10.80 -5.12 -12.13
CA ALA A 214 -9.60 -4.34 -12.47
C ALA A 214 -9.77 -2.84 -12.15
N TYR A 215 -8.67 -2.14 -11.86
CA TYR A 215 -8.71 -0.67 -11.70
C TYR A 215 -9.29 0.01 -12.95
N VAL A 216 -8.93 -0.45 -14.14
CA VAL A 216 -9.46 0.08 -15.41
C VAL A 216 -10.98 -0.10 -15.51
N ASP A 217 -11.56 -1.14 -14.93
CA ASP A 217 -13.01 -1.30 -14.94
C ASP A 217 -13.72 -0.17 -14.19
N THR A 218 -13.11 0.31 -13.09
CA THR A 218 -13.65 1.42 -12.30
C THR A 218 -13.48 2.74 -13.02
N LEU A 219 -12.38 2.93 -13.76
CA LEU A 219 -12.16 4.12 -14.59
C LEU A 219 -13.17 4.20 -15.76
N LEU A 220 -13.50 3.06 -16.38
CA LEU A 220 -14.48 2.98 -17.47
C LEU A 220 -15.91 3.35 -17.03
N ASP A 221 -16.23 3.12 -15.76
CA ASP A 221 -17.53 3.43 -15.16
C ASP A 221 -17.55 4.80 -14.47
N LEU A 222 -16.38 5.43 -14.29
CA LEU A 222 -16.27 6.71 -13.61
C LEU A 222 -16.89 7.83 -14.46
N GLU A 223 -17.80 8.59 -13.85
CA GLU A 223 -18.30 9.85 -14.37
C GLU A 223 -17.78 10.99 -13.49
N LEU A 224 -17.17 11.99 -14.12
CA LEU A 224 -16.65 13.16 -13.43
C LEU A 224 -17.83 13.97 -12.85
N PRO A 225 -17.92 14.17 -11.51
CA PRO A 225 -19.10 14.76 -10.89
C PRO A 225 -19.45 16.16 -11.40
N GLU A 226 -18.43 16.97 -11.71
CA GLU A 226 -18.60 18.36 -12.14
C GLU A 226 -18.87 18.46 -13.65
N GLU A 227 -18.13 17.69 -14.45
CA GLU A 227 -18.18 17.76 -15.91
C GLU A 227 -19.26 16.87 -16.54
N LYS A 228 -19.84 15.93 -15.77
CA LYS A 228 -20.87 14.96 -16.21
C LYS A 228 -20.47 14.21 -17.49
N ARG A 229 -19.20 13.84 -17.58
CA ARG A 229 -18.63 13.04 -18.67
C ARG A 229 -17.77 11.92 -18.12
N LYS A 230 -17.52 10.93 -18.97
CA LYS A 230 -16.53 9.88 -18.71
C LYS A 230 -15.11 10.38 -18.99
N LEU A 231 -14.14 9.65 -18.45
CA LEU A 231 -12.73 9.81 -18.77
C LEU A 231 -12.47 9.46 -20.25
N ASP A 232 -11.59 10.22 -20.89
CA ASP A 232 -11.04 9.85 -22.20
C ASP A 232 -9.90 8.82 -22.05
N GLU A 233 -9.45 8.25 -23.18
CA GLU A 233 -8.40 7.22 -23.15
C GLU A 233 -7.07 7.77 -22.62
N ALA A 234 -6.71 9.03 -22.90
CA ALA A 234 -5.45 9.61 -22.44
C ALA A 234 -5.46 9.90 -20.93
N GLU A 235 -6.60 10.32 -20.39
CA GLU A 235 -6.86 10.46 -18.96
C GLU A 235 -6.76 9.10 -18.26
N MET A 236 -7.38 8.05 -18.81
CA MET A 236 -7.29 6.69 -18.28
C MET A 236 -5.86 6.14 -18.33
N VAL A 237 -5.12 6.37 -19.43
CA VAL A 237 -3.69 6.01 -19.55
C VAL A 237 -2.87 6.70 -18.45
N THR A 238 -3.16 7.98 -18.18
CA THR A 238 -2.45 8.74 -17.15
C THR A 238 -2.71 8.15 -15.76
N LEU A 239 -3.97 7.90 -15.41
CA LEU A 239 -4.34 7.31 -14.11
C LEU A 239 -3.81 5.87 -13.94
N ALA A 240 -3.88 5.05 -14.99
CA ALA A 240 -3.30 3.70 -14.98
C ALA A 240 -1.78 3.74 -14.77
N SER A 241 -1.08 4.65 -15.47
CA SER A 241 0.35 4.84 -15.30
C SER A 241 0.70 5.32 -13.89
N GLU A 242 -0.08 6.23 -13.31
CA GLU A 242 0.12 6.71 -11.94
C GLU A 242 -0.09 5.60 -10.91
N PHE A 243 -1.14 4.80 -11.06
CA PHE A 243 -1.43 3.65 -10.19
C PHE A 243 -0.27 2.66 -10.15
N ILE A 244 0.25 2.27 -11.32
CA ILE A 244 1.33 1.28 -11.40
C ILE A 244 2.66 1.87 -10.89
N ASN A 245 3.00 3.11 -11.25
CA ASN A 245 4.25 3.76 -10.81
C ASN A 245 4.26 3.97 -9.30
N ALA A 246 3.22 4.62 -8.76
CA ALA A 246 3.17 5.00 -7.36
C ALA A 246 3.22 3.78 -6.44
N GLY A 247 2.56 2.67 -6.83
CA GLY A 247 2.60 1.43 -6.06
C GLY A 247 3.92 0.67 -6.19
N THR A 248 4.54 0.64 -7.38
CA THR A 248 5.72 -0.20 -7.65
C THR A 248 6.96 0.33 -6.94
N ASP A 249 7.34 1.58 -7.20
CA ASP A 249 8.61 2.13 -6.70
C ASP A 249 8.58 2.32 -5.17
N THR A 250 7.46 2.78 -4.60
CA THR A 250 7.37 3.01 -3.15
C THR A 250 7.35 1.70 -2.35
N THR A 251 6.55 0.72 -2.76
CA THR A 251 6.45 -0.57 -2.05
C THR A 251 7.74 -1.37 -2.14
N SER A 252 8.36 -1.43 -3.32
CA SER A 252 9.65 -2.13 -3.48
C SER A 252 10.79 -1.48 -2.71
N THR A 253 10.81 -0.14 -2.63
CA THR A 253 11.79 0.60 -1.81
C THR A 253 11.58 0.31 -0.32
N ALA A 254 10.34 0.35 0.17
CA ALA A 254 10.02 0.01 1.56
C ALA A 254 10.35 -1.46 1.89
N LEU A 255 10.06 -2.40 0.98
CA LEU A 255 10.45 -3.81 1.12
C LEU A 255 11.96 -3.95 1.27
N GLN A 256 12.75 -3.29 0.41
CA GLN A 256 14.20 -3.31 0.52
C GLN A 256 14.68 -2.76 1.86
N TRP A 257 14.16 -1.62 2.33
CA TRP A 257 14.59 -1.04 3.61
C TRP A 257 14.26 -1.94 4.80
N VAL A 258 13.09 -2.56 4.81
CA VAL A 258 12.70 -3.52 5.85
C VAL A 258 13.64 -4.73 5.82
N MET A 259 13.86 -5.32 4.63
CA MET A 259 14.75 -6.47 4.50
C MET A 259 16.20 -6.12 4.85
N ALA A 260 16.71 -4.95 4.48
CA ALA A 260 18.07 -4.50 4.82
C ALA A 260 18.28 -4.44 6.34
N ASN A 261 17.29 -3.94 7.09
CA ASN A 261 17.34 -3.94 8.55
C ASN A 261 17.23 -5.37 9.13
N LEU A 262 16.43 -6.26 8.55
CA LEU A 262 16.35 -7.67 8.97
C LEU A 262 17.63 -8.46 8.68
N VAL A 263 18.38 -8.10 7.62
CA VAL A 263 19.71 -8.65 7.34
C VAL A 263 20.75 -8.07 8.29
N LYS A 264 20.73 -6.74 8.52
CA LYS A 264 21.66 -6.05 9.41
C LYS A 264 21.50 -6.46 10.88
N TYR A 265 20.27 -6.79 11.31
CA TYR A 265 19.94 -7.15 12.68
C TYR A 265 19.33 -8.56 12.78
N PRO A 266 20.17 -9.63 12.74
CA PRO A 266 19.69 -11.02 12.71
C PRO A 266 18.77 -11.39 13.89
N HIS A 267 18.95 -10.81 15.07
CA HIS A 267 18.10 -11.06 16.23
C HIS A 267 16.63 -10.64 16.00
N ILE A 268 16.40 -9.58 15.21
CA ILE A 268 15.05 -9.15 14.82
C ILE A 268 14.46 -10.14 13.83
N GLN A 269 15.26 -10.62 12.87
CA GLN A 269 14.86 -11.65 11.91
C GLN A 269 14.44 -12.95 12.59
N VAL A 270 15.22 -13.41 13.58
CA VAL A 270 14.92 -14.61 14.38
C VAL A 270 13.63 -14.43 15.16
N ARG A 271 13.47 -13.31 15.87
CA ARG A 271 12.25 -13.02 16.62
C ARG A 271 11.00 -12.97 15.73
N LEU A 272 11.11 -12.41 14.52
CA LEU A 272 10.02 -12.38 13.55
C LEU A 272 9.68 -13.80 13.05
N LEU A 273 10.68 -14.64 12.79
CA LEU A 273 10.46 -16.03 12.44
C LEU A 273 9.76 -16.80 13.57
N ASP A 274 10.14 -16.56 14.83
CA ASP A 274 9.52 -17.21 15.99
C ASP A 274 8.04 -16.82 16.14
N GLU A 275 7.69 -15.55 15.92
CA GLU A 275 6.29 -15.11 15.86
C GLU A 275 5.52 -15.85 14.76
N ILE A 276 6.09 -15.92 13.55
CA ILE A 276 5.45 -16.60 12.41
C ILE A 276 5.20 -18.08 12.76
N LYS A 277 6.20 -18.79 13.27
CA LYS A 277 6.08 -20.21 13.67
C LYS A 277 4.98 -20.45 14.70
N GLN A 278 4.86 -19.56 15.70
CA GLN A 278 3.83 -19.68 16.74
C GLN A 278 2.41 -19.55 16.17
N ILE A 279 2.23 -18.82 15.07
CA ILE A 279 0.91 -18.53 14.49
C ILE A 279 0.48 -19.58 13.48
N VAL A 280 1.38 -19.98 12.57
CA VAL A 280 1.02 -20.90 11.48
C VAL A 280 1.37 -22.35 11.76
N GLY A 281 2.28 -22.62 12.71
CA GLY A 281 2.80 -23.96 12.97
C GLY A 281 3.80 -24.44 11.90
N ASP A 282 4.20 -25.70 11.99
CA ASP A 282 5.13 -26.32 11.04
C ASP A 282 4.40 -26.89 9.79
N GLY A 283 5.12 -27.04 8.67
CA GLY A 283 4.58 -27.67 7.46
C GLY A 283 3.60 -26.83 6.64
N VAL A 284 3.43 -25.55 6.97
CA VAL A 284 2.66 -24.61 6.14
C VAL A 284 3.50 -24.18 4.95
N GLU A 285 2.92 -24.32 3.75
CA GLU A 285 3.60 -23.90 2.52
C GLU A 285 3.87 -22.39 2.54
N ASP A 286 2.81 -21.57 2.60
CA ASP A 286 2.91 -20.11 2.57
C ASP A 286 2.08 -19.45 3.67
N ILE A 287 2.55 -18.29 4.15
CA ILE A 287 1.79 -17.46 5.09
C ILE A 287 0.63 -16.82 4.36
N LYS A 288 -0.59 -17.08 4.84
CA LYS A 288 -1.81 -16.54 4.24
C LYS A 288 -2.09 -15.12 4.76
N GLU A 289 -2.83 -14.35 3.98
CA GLU A 289 -3.17 -12.96 4.34
C GLU A 289 -3.98 -12.87 5.64
N GLU A 290 -4.80 -13.88 5.91
CA GLU A 290 -5.64 -13.93 7.12
C GLU A 290 -4.80 -14.12 8.40
N ASP A 291 -3.58 -14.62 8.28
CA ASP A 291 -2.68 -14.83 9.42
C ASP A 291 -1.93 -13.56 9.81
N LEU A 292 -1.78 -12.60 8.89
CA LEU A 292 -1.03 -11.35 9.12
C LEU A 292 -1.60 -10.53 10.29
N GLN A 293 -2.91 -10.57 10.49
CA GLN A 293 -3.56 -9.83 11.58
C GLN A 293 -3.14 -10.33 12.98
N LYS A 294 -2.62 -11.55 13.06
CA LYS A 294 -2.15 -12.18 14.30
C LYS A 294 -0.66 -11.91 14.55
N MET A 295 0.03 -11.18 13.66
CA MET A 295 1.48 -10.94 13.67
C MET A 295 1.82 -9.48 14.10
N PRO A 296 1.65 -9.10 15.38
CA PRO A 296 1.92 -7.74 15.83
C PRO A 296 3.39 -7.34 15.71
N TYR A 297 4.34 -8.27 15.81
CA TYR A 297 5.76 -7.98 15.66
C TYR A 297 6.15 -7.74 14.20
N LEU A 298 5.61 -8.50 13.25
CA LEU A 298 5.71 -8.19 11.81
C LEU A 298 5.23 -6.77 11.52
N ARG A 299 4.04 -6.41 12.04
CA ARG A 299 3.48 -5.08 11.91
C ARG A 299 4.44 -4.02 12.47
N ALA A 300 5.01 -4.28 13.64
CA ALA A 300 5.95 -3.40 14.30
C ALA A 300 7.24 -3.20 13.50
N VAL A 301 7.79 -4.26 12.92
CA VAL A 301 8.97 -4.22 12.03
C VAL A 301 8.71 -3.34 10.82
N ILE A 302 7.52 -3.44 10.22
CA ILE A 302 7.16 -2.65 9.03
C ILE A 302 6.96 -1.17 9.38
N LEU A 303 6.30 -0.89 10.52
CA LEU A 303 6.14 0.48 10.99
C LEU A 303 7.49 1.13 11.31
N GLU A 304 8.42 0.39 11.91
CA GLU A 304 9.77 0.87 12.18
C GLU A 304 10.58 1.09 10.90
N GLY A 305 10.42 0.21 9.89
CA GLY A 305 10.94 0.42 8.54
C GLY A 305 10.46 1.72 7.92
N LEU A 306 9.15 1.98 7.96
CA LEU A 306 8.55 3.19 7.40
C LEU A 306 8.92 4.46 8.19
N ARG A 307 9.09 4.36 9.51
CA ARG A 307 9.55 5.48 10.35
C ARG A 307 11.01 5.84 10.05
N ARG A 308 11.89 4.83 10.06
CA ARG A 308 13.34 5.03 9.93
C ARG A 308 13.77 5.32 8.49
N HIS A 309 13.08 4.74 7.51
CA HIS A 309 13.41 4.82 6.08
C HIS A 309 12.13 5.01 5.23
N PRO A 310 11.42 6.14 5.36
CA PRO A 310 10.25 6.40 4.53
C PRO A 310 10.67 6.48 3.05
N PRO A 311 9.95 5.83 2.11
CA PRO A 311 10.30 5.90 0.68
C PRO A 311 10.32 7.33 0.10
N ALA A 312 9.67 8.29 0.76
CA ALA A 312 9.72 9.71 0.42
C ALA A 312 10.03 10.53 1.67
N HIS A 313 11.09 11.35 1.60
CA HIS A 313 11.51 12.22 2.72
C HIS A 313 10.66 13.47 2.86
N PHE A 314 9.83 13.75 1.86
CA PHE A 314 8.87 14.84 1.87
C PHE A 314 7.57 14.39 1.19
N VAL A 315 6.46 15.01 1.58
CA VAL A 315 5.19 14.82 0.88
C VAL A 315 5.17 15.59 -0.43
N VAL A 316 4.19 15.30 -1.29
CA VAL A 316 3.93 16.14 -2.47
C VAL A 316 3.62 17.56 -1.98
N PRO A 317 4.30 18.60 -2.48
CA PRO A 317 4.09 19.97 -2.01
C PRO A 317 2.63 20.42 -2.17
N HIS A 318 2.14 21.13 -1.17
CA HIS A 318 0.80 21.71 -1.17
C HIS A 318 0.85 23.21 -1.44
N CYS A 319 -0.23 23.75 -1.99
CA CYS A 319 -0.40 25.18 -2.17
C CYS A 319 -1.46 25.70 -1.20
N VAL A 320 -1.14 26.77 -0.47
CA VAL A 320 -2.03 27.41 0.49
C VAL A 320 -3.17 28.13 -0.24
N THR A 321 -4.42 27.82 0.11
CA THR A 321 -5.61 28.31 -0.62
C THR A 321 -6.06 29.71 -0.19
N GLU A 322 -5.72 30.11 1.02
CA GLU A 322 -6.04 31.40 1.64
C GLU A 322 -4.99 31.72 2.71
N ASP A 323 -4.80 33.02 2.99
CA ASP A 323 -3.90 33.48 4.05
C ASP A 323 -4.27 32.77 5.37
N THR A 324 -3.29 32.15 6.02
CA THR A 324 -3.53 31.34 7.22
C THR A 324 -2.42 31.52 8.25
N ILE A 325 -2.72 31.26 9.53
CA ILE A 325 -1.72 31.28 10.59
C ILE A 325 -1.32 29.85 10.95
N LEU A 326 -0.03 29.52 10.81
CA LEU A 326 0.54 28.22 11.19
C LEU A 326 1.74 28.43 12.10
N GLY A 327 1.73 27.80 13.29
CA GLY A 327 2.82 27.95 14.26
C GLY A 327 3.06 29.39 14.74
N GLY A 328 2.04 30.25 14.68
CA GLY A 328 2.13 31.69 14.99
C GLY A 328 2.59 32.57 13.82
N TYR A 329 2.88 32.00 12.65
CA TYR A 329 3.33 32.73 11.46
C TYR A 329 2.21 32.85 10.42
N LEU A 330 2.09 34.02 9.80
CA LEU A 330 1.26 34.19 8.61
C LEU A 330 1.89 33.48 7.42
N ILE A 331 1.14 32.56 6.83
CA ILE A 331 1.46 31.88 5.59
C ILE A 331 0.53 32.43 4.49
N PRO A 332 1.05 33.21 3.54
CA PRO A 332 0.23 33.82 2.49
C PRO A 332 -0.40 32.78 1.56
N LYS A 333 -1.55 33.13 0.99
CA LYS A 333 -2.18 32.43 -0.12
C LYS A 333 -1.18 32.23 -1.27
N ASN A 334 -1.29 31.09 -1.93
CA ASN A 334 -0.41 30.60 -2.99
C ASN A 334 1.01 30.24 -2.55
N SER A 335 1.34 30.32 -1.26
CA SER A 335 2.60 29.78 -0.75
C SER A 335 2.65 28.27 -0.91
N THR A 336 3.82 27.75 -1.28
CA THR A 336 4.06 26.31 -1.29
C THR A 336 4.49 25.86 0.10
N ILE A 337 3.83 24.86 0.66
CA ILE A 337 4.18 24.24 1.94
C ILE A 337 4.55 22.77 1.72
N ASN A 338 5.54 22.31 2.48
CA ASN A 338 5.97 20.93 2.47
C ASN A 338 6.33 20.46 3.88
N PHE A 339 6.30 19.15 4.11
CA PHE A 339 6.58 18.53 5.40
C PHE A 339 7.71 17.52 5.24
N MET A 340 8.72 17.61 6.10
CA MET A 340 9.88 16.71 6.10
C MET A 340 9.52 15.43 6.85
N VAL A 341 9.09 14.42 6.10
CA VAL A 341 8.60 13.13 6.61
C VAL A 341 9.70 12.38 7.36
N ALA A 342 10.92 12.38 6.82
CA ALA A 342 12.07 11.71 7.44
C ALA A 342 12.45 12.37 8.76
N ASP A 343 12.56 13.70 8.79
CA ASP A 343 12.89 14.45 9.99
C ASP A 343 11.90 14.20 11.14
N MET A 344 10.60 14.08 10.83
CA MET A 344 9.59 13.71 11.83
C MET A 344 9.82 12.30 12.39
N GLY A 345 10.22 11.36 11.54
CA GLY A 345 10.60 10.02 11.96
C GLY A 345 11.88 10.02 12.80
N TRP A 346 12.77 10.99 12.61
CA TRP A 346 14.08 11.05 13.25
C TRP A 346 14.17 12.04 14.42
N ASP A 347 13.10 12.76 14.75
CA ASP A 347 13.10 13.78 15.80
C ASP A 347 13.35 13.14 17.18
N PRO A 348 14.50 13.42 17.84
CA PRO A 348 14.81 12.86 19.16
C PRO A 348 13.87 13.37 20.27
N LYS A 349 13.09 14.42 20.03
CA LYS A 349 12.05 14.89 20.97
C LYS A 349 10.80 14.01 20.95
N VAL A 350 10.57 13.28 19.86
CA VAL A 350 9.41 12.40 19.67
C VAL A 350 9.80 10.94 19.82
N TRP A 351 11.00 10.57 19.34
CA TRP A 351 11.49 9.20 19.30
C TRP A 351 12.79 9.08 20.08
N GLU A 352 12.81 8.32 21.17
CA GLU A 352 14.04 7.92 21.86
C GLU A 352 14.97 7.17 20.89
N ASP A 353 16.29 7.37 20.90
CA ASP A 353 17.24 6.73 19.97
C ASP A 353 16.71 6.63 18.51
N PRO A 354 16.40 7.77 17.86
CA PRO A 354 15.60 7.79 16.63
C PRO A 354 16.28 7.04 15.47
N MET A 355 17.61 6.95 15.49
CA MET A 355 18.37 6.29 14.42
C MET A 355 18.49 4.78 14.60
N ALA A 356 18.23 4.25 15.79
CA ALA A 356 18.23 2.82 16.07
C ALA A 356 16.94 2.18 15.54
N PHE A 357 17.06 1.00 14.93
CA PHE A 357 15.92 0.21 14.45
C PHE A 357 15.36 -0.64 15.58
N LYS A 358 14.31 -0.16 16.26
CA LYS A 358 13.67 -0.83 17.40
C LYS A 358 12.17 -1.04 17.16
N PRO A 359 11.75 -2.16 16.53
CA PRO A 359 10.33 -2.48 16.31
C PRO A 359 9.49 -2.41 17.59
N GLU A 360 10.07 -2.67 18.75
CA GLU A 360 9.41 -2.71 20.05
C GLU A 360 8.63 -1.42 20.38
N ARG A 361 9.00 -0.28 19.78
CA ARG A 361 8.27 0.99 19.92
C ARG A 361 6.82 0.92 19.48
N PHE A 362 6.50 -0.02 18.59
CA PHE A 362 5.16 -0.23 18.06
C PHE A 362 4.44 -1.43 18.72
N LEU A 363 5.06 -2.05 19.73
CA LEU A 363 4.43 -3.07 20.55
C LEU A 363 3.79 -2.39 21.77
N GLY A 364 2.47 -2.27 21.75
CA GLY A 364 1.70 -1.70 22.84
C GLY A 364 0.24 -2.12 22.78
N GLU A 365 -0.50 -1.88 23.85
CA GLU A 365 -1.94 -2.22 23.93
C GLU A 365 -2.76 -1.41 22.91
N GLU A 366 -2.32 -0.18 22.61
CA GLU A 366 -2.96 0.67 21.60
C GLU A 366 -2.34 0.49 20.21
N VAL A 367 -3.20 0.31 19.21
CA VAL A 367 -2.79 0.30 17.81
C VAL A 367 -2.22 1.67 17.42
N PHE A 368 -0.99 1.67 16.90
CA PHE A 368 -0.33 2.90 16.44
C PHE A 368 -1.16 3.61 15.36
N ASP A 369 -1.37 4.92 15.53
CA ASP A 369 -2.13 5.72 14.58
C ASP A 369 -1.25 6.20 13.41
N ILE A 370 -1.09 5.34 12.41
CA ILE A 370 -0.40 5.68 11.16
C ILE A 370 -1.13 6.74 10.33
N THR A 371 -2.43 7.00 10.60
CA THR A 371 -3.23 7.97 9.83
C THR A 371 -3.08 9.40 10.33
N GLY A 372 -2.48 9.58 11.52
CA GLY A 372 -2.29 10.89 12.12
C GLY A 372 -3.58 11.56 12.60
N SER A 373 -4.64 10.77 12.86
CA SER A 373 -5.96 11.28 13.25
C SER A 373 -6.05 11.72 14.73
N ARG A 374 -5.28 11.06 15.60
CA ARG A 374 -5.13 11.37 17.03
C ARG A 374 -3.92 12.25 17.27
N GLU A 375 -2.77 11.81 16.77
CA GLU A 375 -1.48 12.47 16.92
C GLU A 375 -0.59 12.09 15.72
N ILE A 376 0.20 13.05 15.21
CA ILE A 376 1.12 12.82 14.09
C ILE A 376 2.54 12.67 14.63
N LYS A 377 2.94 11.45 14.98
CA LYS A 377 4.34 11.13 15.35
C LYS A 377 5.21 10.77 14.15
N MET A 378 4.59 10.24 13.10
CA MET A 378 5.19 10.04 11.77
C MET A 378 4.08 10.14 10.71
N MET A 379 4.46 10.36 9.45
CA MET A 379 3.51 10.47 8.33
C MET A 379 4.05 9.86 7.01
N PRO A 380 4.47 8.58 6.99
CA PRO A 380 5.06 7.93 5.81
C PRO A 380 4.13 7.87 4.60
N PHE A 381 2.82 8.08 4.80
CA PHE A 381 1.80 8.11 3.76
C PHE A 381 1.13 9.49 3.59
N GLY A 382 1.68 10.54 4.21
CA GLY A 382 0.97 11.80 4.41
C GLY A 382 -0.20 11.65 5.39
N VAL A 383 -1.01 12.71 5.52
CA VAL A 383 -2.19 12.75 6.41
C VAL A 383 -3.34 13.54 5.78
N GLY A 384 -4.55 13.40 6.33
CA GLY A 384 -5.71 14.21 5.95
C GLY A 384 -6.24 13.92 4.54
N ARG A 385 -6.77 14.96 3.86
CA ARG A 385 -7.49 14.82 2.57
C ARG A 385 -6.64 14.28 1.41
N ARG A 386 -5.31 14.39 1.50
CA ARG A 386 -4.35 13.92 0.49
C ARG A 386 -3.47 12.78 1.02
N ILE A 387 -3.93 12.08 2.07
CA ILE A 387 -3.28 10.84 2.50
C ILE A 387 -3.22 9.85 1.33
N CYS A 388 -2.14 9.09 1.26
CA CYS A 388 -1.92 8.11 0.21
C CYS A 388 -3.14 7.17 0.08
N PRO A 389 -3.79 7.11 -1.11
CA PRO A 389 -4.93 6.22 -1.31
C PRO A 389 -4.52 4.75 -1.27
N GLY A 390 -3.23 4.45 -1.47
CA GLY A 390 -2.66 3.11 -1.41
C GLY A 390 -2.22 2.64 -0.03
N LEU A 391 -2.43 3.40 1.06
CA LEU A 391 -1.95 3.07 2.41
C LEU A 391 -2.29 1.63 2.84
N GLY A 392 -3.54 1.22 2.69
CA GLY A 392 -3.98 -0.13 3.09
C GLY A 392 -3.33 -1.22 2.24
N LEU A 393 -3.20 -0.98 0.93
CA LEU A 393 -2.58 -1.92 -0.01
C LEU A 393 -1.08 -2.06 0.25
N ALA A 394 -0.38 -0.95 0.46
CA ALA A 394 1.05 -0.93 0.72
C ALA A 394 1.40 -1.68 2.02
N LEU A 395 0.65 -1.46 3.10
CA LEU A 395 0.85 -2.18 4.35
C LEU A 395 0.61 -3.68 4.19
N LEU A 396 -0.47 -4.08 3.50
CA LEU A 396 -0.75 -5.49 3.20
C LEU A 396 0.38 -6.12 2.39
N HIS A 397 0.89 -5.43 1.36
CA HIS A 397 2.01 -5.94 0.56
C HIS A 397 3.27 -6.06 1.41
N LEU A 398 3.60 -5.07 2.23
CA LEU A 398 4.76 -5.15 3.11
C LEU A 398 4.65 -6.34 4.07
N GLU A 399 3.51 -6.49 4.73
CA GLU A 399 3.26 -7.60 5.67
C GLU A 399 3.33 -8.96 4.98
N TYR A 400 2.57 -9.12 3.89
CA TYR A 400 2.46 -10.39 3.17
C TYR A 400 3.80 -10.86 2.59
N PHE A 401 4.53 -9.96 1.92
CA PHE A 401 5.79 -10.31 1.28
C PHE A 401 6.91 -10.50 2.31
N VAL A 402 7.03 -9.64 3.33
CA VAL A 402 8.06 -9.82 4.37
C VAL A 402 7.84 -11.12 5.14
N ALA A 403 6.61 -11.42 5.56
CA ALA A 403 6.30 -12.66 6.28
C ALA A 403 6.73 -13.89 5.48
N ASN A 404 6.35 -13.96 4.20
CA ASN A 404 6.71 -15.09 3.35
C ASN A 404 8.21 -15.15 3.02
N LEU A 405 8.89 -14.02 2.83
CA LEU A 405 10.33 -14.00 2.59
C LEU A 405 11.12 -14.51 3.81
N ILE A 406 10.70 -14.16 5.03
CA ILE A 406 11.32 -14.66 6.27
C ILE A 406 10.97 -16.12 6.54
N TRP A 407 9.74 -16.53 6.20
CA TRP A 407 9.30 -17.93 6.30
C TRP A 407 10.11 -18.85 5.39
N LYS A 408 10.33 -18.44 4.13
CA LYS A 408 10.97 -19.28 3.11
C LYS A 408 12.50 -19.26 3.15
N PHE A 409 13.11 -18.17 3.60
CA PHE A 409 14.56 -17.99 3.51
C PHE A 409 15.17 -17.47 4.82
N GLU A 410 16.39 -17.90 5.08
CA GLU A 410 17.32 -17.21 5.96
C GLU A 410 18.10 -16.19 5.13
N TRP A 411 18.17 -14.94 5.63
CA TRP A 411 18.82 -13.83 4.94
C TRP A 411 20.06 -13.38 5.71
N LYS A 412 21.21 -13.33 5.04
CA LYS A 412 22.51 -12.96 5.62
C LYS A 412 23.22 -11.90 4.78
N ALA A 413 24.03 -11.08 5.45
CA ALA A 413 24.99 -10.21 4.79
C ALA A 413 26.10 -11.07 4.15
N MET A 414 26.90 -10.50 3.25
CA MET A 414 28.11 -11.16 2.78
C MET A 414 29.16 -11.18 3.90
N ASP A 415 29.98 -12.23 3.95
CA ASP A 415 31.01 -12.35 4.98
C ASP A 415 31.97 -11.16 4.94
N GLY A 416 32.04 -10.40 6.03
CA GLY A 416 32.87 -9.19 6.15
C GLY A 416 32.20 -7.89 5.71
N ASP A 417 31.00 -7.95 5.12
CA ASP A 417 30.24 -6.75 4.72
C ASP A 417 29.31 -6.28 5.83
N GLU A 418 29.44 -5.02 6.22
CA GLU A 418 28.38 -4.34 6.97
C GLU A 418 27.33 -3.83 5.98
N ILE A 419 26.05 -4.13 6.24
CA ILE A 419 24.96 -3.54 5.44
C ILE A 419 24.97 -2.01 5.65
N SER A 420 25.42 -1.28 4.64
CA SER A 420 25.32 0.18 4.62
C SER A 420 23.86 0.60 4.51
N LEU A 421 23.44 1.51 5.38
CA LEU A 421 22.12 2.13 5.35
C LEU A 421 22.19 3.58 4.84
N GLU A 422 23.27 3.94 4.15
CA GLU A 422 23.38 5.21 3.45
C GLU A 422 22.34 5.31 2.34
N GLU A 423 21.86 6.52 2.11
CA GLU A 423 20.70 6.79 1.28
C GLU A 423 21.04 7.77 0.16
N LYS A 424 20.34 7.61 -0.96
CA LYS A 424 20.34 8.58 -2.05
C LYS A 424 18.92 8.88 -2.50
N GLN A 425 18.75 10.11 -2.96
CA GLN A 425 17.49 10.55 -3.54
C GLN A 425 17.44 10.17 -5.02
N GLU A 426 16.54 9.25 -5.37
CA GLU A 426 16.05 9.05 -6.73
C GLU A 426 14.61 9.59 -6.80
N PHE A 427 13.69 8.85 -7.41
CA PHE A 427 12.27 9.13 -7.26
C PHE A 427 11.76 8.82 -5.85
N THR A 428 12.24 7.73 -5.28
CA THR A 428 12.16 7.41 -3.86
C THR A 428 13.53 7.57 -3.22
N THR A 429 13.58 7.64 -1.89
CA THR A 429 14.84 7.55 -1.16
C THR A 429 15.25 6.08 -1.07
N VAL A 430 16.29 5.71 -1.83
CA VAL A 430 16.81 4.34 -1.93
C VAL A 430 18.15 4.20 -1.24
N MET A 431 18.61 2.98 -1.01
CA MET A 431 19.98 2.74 -0.52
C MET A 431 20.99 3.21 -1.56
N GLU A 432 22.07 3.87 -1.11
CA GLU A 432 23.17 4.26 -2.00
C GLU A 432 23.80 3.03 -2.64
N THR A 433 24.11 2.02 -1.82
CA THR A 433 24.48 0.67 -2.24
C THR A 433 23.28 -0.25 -2.09
N PRO A 434 22.72 -0.81 -3.19
CA PRO A 434 21.59 -1.73 -3.12
C PRO A 434 21.83 -2.91 -2.17
N LEU A 435 20.78 -3.42 -1.53
CA LEU A 435 20.92 -4.58 -0.64
C LEU A 435 21.32 -5.82 -1.45
N MET A 436 22.54 -6.28 -1.20
CA MET A 436 23.07 -7.58 -1.61
C MET A 436 22.92 -8.56 -0.43
N ALA A 437 22.19 -9.67 -0.62
CA ALA A 437 21.96 -10.64 0.45
C ALA A 437 22.25 -12.08 0.00
N TYR A 438 22.86 -12.86 0.89
CA TYR A 438 22.89 -14.30 0.79
C TYR A 438 21.57 -14.87 1.33
N ILE A 439 20.95 -15.72 0.52
CA ILE A 439 19.68 -16.35 0.85
C ILE A 439 19.82 -17.86 0.89
N SER A 440 19.37 -18.47 1.98
CA SER A 440 19.37 -19.92 2.17
C SER A 440 17.93 -20.40 2.39
N PRO A 441 17.41 -21.34 1.60
CA PRO A 441 16.06 -21.87 1.81
C PRO A 441 15.93 -22.49 3.20
N ARG A 442 14.84 -22.18 3.91
CA ARG A 442 14.47 -22.86 5.14
C ARG A 442 13.77 -24.18 4.80
N LYS A 443 13.99 -25.21 5.61
CA LYS A 443 13.18 -26.43 5.54
C LYS A 443 11.86 -26.12 6.25
N SER A 444 10.80 -25.95 5.46
CA SER A 444 9.42 -25.81 5.92
C SER A 444 8.84 -27.13 6.43
#